data_AF-A0A921IMP3-F1
#
_entry.id   AF-A0A921IMP3-F1
#
_cell.length_a   1.000
_cell.length_b   1.000
_cell.length_c   1.000
_cell.angle_alpha   90.00
_cell.angle_beta   90.00
_cell.angle_gamma   90.00
#
_symmetry.space_group_name_H-M   'P 1'
#
loop_
_entity.id
_entity.type
_entity.pdbx_description
1 polymer ?
#
loop_
_entity_poly.entity_id
_entity_poly.type
_entity_poly.pdbx_seq_one_letter_code
_entity_poly.pdbx_strand_id
1 'polypeptide(L)' 'MNEPLTPNEKENLLEHTAPCRQKQAKAYLRGQVPGVMQHYAPDATADPEQGWVESDETVHRLAHWREDSPY' A
#
# COMPACT_ATOMS: atom_id res chain seq x y z
N MET A 1 -8.68 -23.31 -33.97
CA MET A 1 -8.36 -23.54 -32.55
C MET A 1 -7.65 -22.29 -32.07
N ASN A 2 -8.11 -21.63 -31.01
CA ASN A 2 -7.42 -20.45 -30.50
C ASN A 2 -6.23 -20.92 -29.67
N GLU A 3 -5.02 -20.54 -30.07
CA GLU A 3 -3.82 -20.84 -29.28
C GLU A 3 -3.92 -20.18 -27.90
N PRO A 4 -3.54 -20.88 -26.82
CA PRO A 4 -3.57 -20.29 -25.49
C PRO A 4 -2.51 -19.20 -25.39
N LEU A 5 -2.92 -18.03 -24.87
CA LEU A 5 -2.02 -16.91 -24.62
C LEU A 5 -0.84 -17.35 -23.74
N THR A 6 0.36 -16.93 -24.12
CA THR A 6 1.57 -17.08 -23.33
C THR A 6 1.47 -16.27 -22.02
N PRO A 7 2.25 -16.60 -20.97
CA PRO A 7 2.22 -15.86 -19.71
C PRO A 7 2.47 -14.35 -19.88
N ASN A 8 3.39 -13.96 -20.78
CA ASN A 8 3.69 -12.55 -21.06
C ASN A 8 2.53 -11.83 -21.73
N GLU A 9 1.85 -12.48 -22.69
CA GLU A 9 0.68 -11.91 -23.35
C GLU A 9 -0.49 -11.75 -22.36
N LYS A 10 -0.65 -12.70 -21.44
CA LYS A 10 -1.63 -12.60 -20.36
C LYS A 10 -1.32 -11.44 -19.42
N GLU A 11 -0.07 -11.29 -18.98
CA GLU A 11 0.29 -10.17 -18.10
C GLU A 11 0.08 -8.83 -18.80
N ASN A 12 0.49 -8.70 -20.06
CA ASN A 12 0.27 -7.49 -20.85
C ASN A 12 -1.23 -7.18 -20.98
N LEU A 13 -2.06 -8.18 -21.32
CA LEU A 13 -3.50 -8.00 -21.41
C LEU A 13 -4.12 -7.57 -20.07
N LEU A 14 -3.70 -8.19 -18.96
CA LEU A 14 -4.15 -7.83 -17.62
C LEU A 14 -3.73 -6.41 -17.23
N GLU A 15 -2.50 -5.99 -17.56
CA GLU A 15 -2.05 -4.63 -17.29
C GLU A 15 -2.87 -3.57 -18.03
N HIS A 16 -3.39 -3.88 -19.24
CA HIS A 16 -4.23 -2.95 -19.99
C HIS A 16 -5.70 -2.98 -19.52
N THR A 17 -6.22 -4.17 -19.22
CA THR A 17 -7.66 -4.39 -18.92
C THR A 17 -8.01 -4.31 -17.44
N ALA A 18 -7.04 -4.39 -16.52
CA ALA A 18 -7.31 -4.34 -15.10
C ALA A 18 -7.95 -2.98 -14.69
N PRO A 19 -8.97 -2.98 -13.82
CA PRO A 19 -9.46 -1.79 -13.16
C PRO A 19 -8.33 -0.95 -12.54
N CYS A 20 -8.48 0.38 -12.57
CA CYS A 20 -7.49 1.33 -12.08
C CYS A 20 -6.99 1.02 -10.65
N ARG A 21 -7.90 0.63 -9.75
CA ARG A 21 -7.57 0.26 -8.37
C ARG A 21 -6.63 -0.95 -8.27
N GLN A 22 -6.79 -1.94 -9.14
CA GLN A 22 -5.91 -3.12 -9.16
C GLN A 22 -4.52 -2.78 -9.69
N LYS A 23 -4.43 -1.91 -10.71
CA LYS A 23 -3.13 -1.40 -11.19
C LYS A 23 -2.40 -0.62 -10.10
N GLN A 24 -3.11 0.25 -9.37
CA GLN A 24 -2.55 1.02 -8.26
C GLN A 24 -2.08 0.13 -7.11
N ALA A 25 -2.87 -0.87 -6.71
CA ALA A 25 -2.44 -1.84 -5.71
C ALA A 25 -1.19 -2.63 -6.14
N LYS A 26 -1.14 -3.10 -7.40
CA LYS A 26 0.04 -3.78 -7.96
C LYS A 26 1.26 -2.87 -7.95
N ALA A 27 1.11 -1.60 -8.33
CA ALA A 27 2.20 -0.62 -8.31
C ALA A 27 2.67 -0.32 -6.87
N TYR A 28 1.76 -0.23 -5.91
CA TYR A 28 2.08 0.00 -4.50
C TYR A 28 2.90 -1.17 -3.93
N LEU A 29 2.46 -2.40 -4.18
CA LEU A 29 3.19 -3.61 -3.75
C LEU A 29 4.55 -3.75 -4.43
N ARG A 30 4.72 -3.23 -5.66
CA ARG A 30 6.01 -3.16 -6.36
C ARG A 30 6.90 -1.99 -5.87
N GLY A 31 6.43 -1.17 -4.92
CA GLY A 31 7.14 0.03 -4.46
C GLY A 31 7.26 1.15 -5.49
N GLN A 32 6.47 1.08 -6.58
CA GLN A 32 6.52 2.05 -7.67
C GLN A 32 5.68 3.30 -7.39
N VAL A 33 4.72 3.20 -6.46
CA VAL A 33 3.93 4.35 -6.00
C VAL A 33 3.98 4.44 -4.48
N PRO A 34 4.02 5.67 -3.94
CA PRO A 34 3.99 5.89 -2.51
C PRO A 34 2.66 5.41 -1.93
N GLY A 35 2.69 4.91 -0.68
CA GLY A 35 1.45 4.63 0.05
C GLY A 35 0.70 5.92 0.37
N VAL A 36 -0.63 5.83 0.54
CA VAL A 36 -1.47 6.99 0.91
C VAL A 36 -0.94 7.68 2.17
N MET A 37 -0.41 6.90 3.12
CA MET A 37 0.15 7.42 4.37
C MET A 37 1.39 8.30 4.16
N GLN A 38 2.15 8.10 3.09
CA GLN A 38 3.33 8.91 2.80
C GLN A 38 2.99 10.35 2.44
N HIS A 39 1.76 10.62 2.00
CA HIS A 39 1.30 12.01 1.79
C HIS A 39 1.19 12.78 3.10
N TYR A 40 0.74 12.11 4.17
CA TYR A 40 0.53 12.71 5.49
C TYR A 40 1.77 12.62 6.38
N ALA A 41 2.64 11.65 6.13
CA ALA A 41 3.87 11.42 6.86
C ALA A 41 4.99 11.06 5.85
N PRO A 42 5.67 12.05 5.24
CA PRO A 42 6.63 11.82 4.16
C PRO A 42 7.88 11.06 4.61
N ASP A 43 8.28 11.23 5.87
CA ASP A 43 9.44 10.59 6.49
C ASP A 43 9.09 9.25 7.18
N ALA A 44 7.81 8.87 7.16
CA ALA A 44 7.37 7.63 7.77
C ALA A 44 7.78 6.45 6.88
N THR A 45 8.61 5.59 7.44
CA THR A 45 8.95 4.29 6.85
C THR A 45 8.15 3.22 7.55
N ALA A 46 7.48 2.37 6.77
CA ALA A 46 6.87 1.16 7.32
C ALA A 46 7.94 0.29 7.99
N ASP A 47 7.61 -0.30 9.13
CA ASP A 47 8.44 -1.31 9.78
C ASP A 47 8.72 -2.45 8.79
N PRO A 48 9.99 -2.86 8.59
CA PRO A 48 10.35 -3.85 7.58
C PRO A 48 9.82 -5.26 7.89
N GLU A 49 9.48 -5.57 9.14
CA GLU A 49 8.93 -6.86 9.55
C GLU A 49 7.41 -6.85 9.61
N GLN A 50 6.81 -5.76 10.11
CA GLN A 50 5.37 -5.67 10.37
C GLN A 50 4.59 -4.91 9.30
N GLY A 51 5.26 -4.08 8.49
CA GLY A 51 4.66 -3.29 7.40
C GLY A 51 3.81 -2.09 7.84
N TRP A 52 3.68 -1.84 9.14
CA TRP A 52 2.98 -0.67 9.69
C TRP A 52 3.98 0.44 10.02
N VAL A 53 3.53 1.69 9.87
CA VAL A 53 4.36 2.88 10.13
C VAL A 53 4.50 3.15 11.63
N GLU A 54 3.53 2.72 12.43
CA GLU A 54 3.47 3.06 13.85
C GLU A 54 3.80 1.84 14.71
N SER A 55 4.80 2.00 15.59
CA SER A 55 5.08 1.02 16.63
C SER A 55 3.93 0.94 17.64
N ASP A 56 3.83 -0.18 18.37
CA ASP A 56 2.89 -0.33 19.49
C ASP A 56 3.05 0.81 20.50
N GLU A 57 4.28 1.29 20.73
CA GLU A 57 4.56 2.43 21.60
C GLU A 57 3.91 3.72 21.07
N THR A 58 4.01 4.00 19.76
CA THR A 58 3.36 5.17 19.16
C THR A 58 1.84 5.08 19.28
N VAL A 59 1.25 3.91 19.08
CA VAL A 59 -0.19 3.68 19.25
C VAL A 59 -0.62 3.93 20.69
N HIS A 60 0.12 3.42 21.68
CA HIS A 60 -0.17 3.67 23.09
C HIS A 60 -0.06 5.15 23.46
N ARG A 61 0.96 5.85 22.95
CA ARG A 61 1.12 7.29 23.16
C ARG A 61 -0.04 8.09 22.54
N LEU A 62 -0.49 7.70 21.34
CA LEU A 62 -1.64 8.32 20.68
C LEU A 62 -2.95 8.05 21.44
N ALA A 63 -3.14 6.83 21.95
CA ALA A 63 -4.29 6.48 22.77
C ALA A 63 -4.33 7.31 24.05
N HIS A 64 -3.19 7.44 24.75
CA HIS A 64 -3.10 8.25 25.95
C HIS A 64 -3.34 9.74 25.65
N TRP A 65 -2.76 10.26 24.56
CA TRP A 65 -3.04 11.63 24.09
C TRP A 65 -4.52 11.86 23.77
N ARG A 66 -5.22 10.86 23.23
CA ARG A 66 -6.66 10.94 22.97
C ARG A 66 -7.48 10.99 24.26
N GLU A 67 -7.07 10.27 25.30
CA GLU A 67 -7.74 10.29 26.60
C GLU A 67 -7.59 11.65 27.30
N ASP A 68 -6.44 12.31 27.12
CA ASP A 68 -6.14 13.61 27.71
C ASP A 68 -6.62 14.81 26.86
N SER A 69 -7.07 14.56 25.62
CA SER A 69 -7.51 15.61 24.71
C SER A 69 -8.96 16.03 25.03
N PRO A 70 -9.27 17.34 25.08
CA PRO A 70 -10.58 17.86 25.48
C PRO A 70 -11.72 17.63 24.45
N TYR A 71 -11.49 16.84 23.39
CA TYR A 71 -12.48 16.42 22.39
C TYR A 71 -12.25 14.98 21.92
#